data_AF-A0A2W4ME12-F1
#
_entry.id   AF-A0A2W4ME12-F1
#
_cell.length_a   1.000
_cell.length_b   1.000
_cell.length_c   1.000
_cell.angle_alpha   90.00
_cell.angle_beta   90.00
_cell.angle_gamma   90.00
#
_symmetry.space_group_name_H-M   'P 1'
#
loop_
_entity.id
_entity.type
_entity.pdbx_description
1 polymer ?
#
loop_
_entity_poly.entity_id
_entity_poly.type
_entity_poly.pdbx_seq_one_letter_code
_entity_poly.pdbx_strand_id
1 'polypeptide(L)'
;MKYLHTMVRVTDLDESLRFYCDALGLRELRRVENEKGRFTLVFLAAPGDDAAQIELTWNWDPETYTGGRNFGHIAYEVEDIYATCQRLMDHGVTINRPPRDGRMAFVRSPD
;
A
#
# COMPACT_ATOMS: atom_id res chain seq x y z
N MET A 1 -21.45 9.45 10.69
CA MET A 1 -20.70 8.41 9.95
C MET A 1 -19.29 8.94 9.73
N LYS A 2 -18.25 8.12 9.95
CA LYS A 2 -16.84 8.50 9.74
C LYS A 2 -16.16 7.43 8.90
N TYR A 3 -15.48 7.82 7.81
CA TYR A 3 -14.63 6.92 7.04
C TYR A 3 -13.34 6.63 7.83
N LEU A 4 -12.91 5.37 7.87
CA LEU A 4 -11.79 4.96 8.73
C LEU A 4 -10.58 4.47 7.93
N HIS A 5 -10.79 3.62 6.93
CA HIS A 5 -9.71 3.03 6.14
C HIS A 5 -10.21 2.43 4.82
N THR A 6 -9.29 2.25 3.88
CA THR A 6 -9.43 1.31 2.75
C THR A 6 -8.68 0.03 3.10
N MET A 7 -9.31 -1.14 2.97
CA MET A 7 -8.62 -2.42 3.21
C MET A 7 -8.22 -3.08 1.88
N VAL A 8 -7.00 -3.60 1.83
CA VAL A 8 -6.51 -4.52 0.80
C VAL A 8 -5.96 -5.79 1.44
N ARG A 9 -6.14 -6.91 0.75
CA ARG A 9 -5.53 -8.18 1.16
C ARG A 9 -4.17 -8.32 0.51
N VAL A 10 -3.22 -8.86 1.28
CA VAL A 10 -1.85 -9.10 0.84
C VAL A 10 -1.46 -10.55 1.10
N THR A 11 -0.63 -11.12 0.24
CA THR A 11 -0.14 -12.51 0.37
C THR A 11 1.14 -12.62 1.18
N ASP A 12 2.01 -11.61 1.08
CA ASP A 12 3.26 -11.50 1.84
C ASP A 12 3.31 -10.15 2.57
N LEU A 13 3.29 -10.20 3.91
CA LEU A 13 3.26 -9.00 4.73
C LEU A 13 4.59 -8.24 4.69
N ASP A 14 5.72 -8.93 4.62
CA ASP A 14 7.03 -8.31 4.62
C ASP A 14 7.30 -7.61 3.29
N GLU A 15 6.93 -8.23 2.17
CA GLU A 15 7.01 -7.61 0.85
C GLU A 15 6.11 -6.37 0.75
N SER A 16 4.90 -6.48 1.30
CA SER A 16 3.98 -5.34 1.37
C SER A 16 4.54 -4.19 2.21
N LEU A 17 5.15 -4.47 3.36
CA LEU A 17 5.74 -3.42 4.19
C LEU A 17 6.98 -2.79 3.54
N ARG A 18 7.80 -3.57 2.82
CA ARG A 18 8.88 -3.01 1.99
C ARG A 18 8.35 -2.05 0.92
N PHE A 19 7.22 -2.38 0.30
CA PHE A 19 6.60 -1.49 -0.67
C PHE A 19 5.98 -0.24 -0.01
N TYR A 20 5.05 -0.42 0.93
CA TYR A 20 4.26 0.69 1.48
C TYR A 20 5.08 1.58 2.42
N CYS A 21 5.93 1.00 3.27
CA CYS A 21 6.70 1.77 4.25
C CYS A 21 8.05 2.19 3.66
N ASP A 22 8.86 1.25 3.18
CA ASP A 22 10.23 1.58 2.78
C ASP A 22 10.27 2.31 1.43
N ALA A 23 9.53 1.84 0.42
CA ALA A 23 9.56 2.44 -0.91
C ALA A 23 8.65 3.68 -1.00
N LEU A 24 7.38 3.57 -0.62
CA LEU A 24 6.39 4.65 -0.73
C LEU A 24 6.45 5.67 0.42
N GLY A 25 6.93 5.28 1.61
CA GLY A 25 7.12 6.19 2.74
C GLY A 25 5.94 6.30 3.71
N LEU A 26 4.99 5.36 3.69
CA LEU A 26 3.94 5.30 4.71
C LEU A 26 4.54 4.85 6.06
N ARG A 27 3.79 5.10 7.13
CA ARG A 27 4.16 4.66 8.48
C ARG A 27 3.12 3.73 9.07
N GLU A 28 3.58 2.72 9.79
CA GLU A 28 2.70 1.88 10.59
C GLU A 28 2.12 2.67 11.77
N LEU A 29 0.80 2.66 11.87
CA LEU A 29 0.05 3.28 12.97
C LEU A 29 -0.29 2.26 14.06
N ARG A 30 -0.71 1.07 13.62
CA ARG A 30 -1.23 0.03 14.50
C ARG A 30 -1.16 -1.32 13.80
N ARG A 31 -0.87 -2.35 14.60
CA ARG A 31 -0.93 -3.76 14.21
C ARG A 31 -1.80 -4.54 15.17
N VAL A 32 -2.58 -5.47 14.63
CA VAL A 32 -3.41 -6.38 15.41
C VAL A 32 -3.21 -7.79 14.89
N GLU A 33 -2.91 -8.69 15.78
CA GLU A 33 -2.83 -10.12 15.49
C GLU A 33 -4.03 -10.82 16.12
N ASN A 34 -4.62 -11.75 15.37
CA ASN A 34 -5.73 -12.55 15.85
C ASN A 34 -5.39 -14.03 15.67
N GLU A 35 -4.83 -14.65 16.70
CA GLU A 35 -4.42 -16.06 16.68
C GLU A 35 -5.59 -17.00 16.35
N LYS A 36 -6.77 -16.74 16.91
CA LYS A 36 -7.97 -17.56 16.68
C LYS A 36 -8.48 -17.43 15.25
N GLY A 37 -8.40 -16.23 14.68
CA GLY A 37 -8.78 -15.93 13.31
C GLY A 37 -7.69 -16.22 12.28
N ARG A 38 -6.45 -16.43 12.73
CA ARG A 38 -5.24 -16.66 11.92
C ARG A 38 -4.97 -15.57 10.89
N PHE A 39 -4.94 -14.31 11.35
CA PHE A 39 -4.59 -13.17 10.50
C PHE A 39 -3.87 -12.05 11.28
N THR A 40 -3.17 -11.20 10.52
CA THR A 40 -2.59 -9.94 10.98
C THR A 40 -3.20 -8.79 10.19
N LEU A 41 -3.58 -7.72 10.89
CA LEU A 41 -4.01 -6.44 10.31
C LEU A 41 -2.93 -5.41 10.59
N VAL A 42 -2.54 -4.64 9.56
CA VAL A 42 -1.59 -3.53 9.70
C VAL A 42 -2.19 -2.26 9.10
N PHE A 43 -2.29 -1.22 9.91
CA PHE A 43 -2.85 0.07 9.51
C PHE A 43 -1.72 1.04 9.22
N LEU A 44 -1.67 1.57 8.00
CA LEU A 44 -0.65 2.49 7.53
C LEU A 44 -1.26 3.83 7.11
N ALA A 45 -0.50 4.91 7.22
CA ALA A 45 -0.88 6.22 6.68
C ALA A 45 0.34 7.02 6.21
N ALA A 46 0.09 8.04 5.39
CA ALA A 46 1.12 9.01 5.03
C ALA A 46 1.48 9.87 6.25
N PRO A 47 2.74 10.32 6.40
CA PRO A 47 3.12 11.23 7.47
C PRO A 47 2.25 12.50 7.47
N GLY A 48 1.55 12.75 8.58
CA GLY A 48 0.65 13.91 8.73
C GLY A 48 -0.80 13.67 8.29
N ASP A 49 -1.14 12.48 7.75
CA ASP A 49 -2.49 12.14 7.28
C ASP A 49 -3.04 10.84 7.89
N ASP A 50 -3.01 10.74 9.23
CA ASP A 50 -3.44 9.56 10.01
C ASP A 50 -4.93 9.19 9.83
N ALA A 51 -5.73 10.08 9.25
CA ALA A 51 -7.15 9.86 9.03
C ALA A 51 -7.42 9.02 7.76
N ALA A 52 -6.54 9.09 6.76
CA ALA A 52 -6.67 8.36 5.50
C ALA A 52 -5.83 7.06 5.52
N GLN A 53 -6.32 6.06 6.25
CA GLN A 53 -5.57 4.83 6.47
C GLN A 53 -5.76 3.81 5.34
N ILE A 54 -4.69 3.08 5.03
CA ILE A 54 -4.77 1.79 4.36
C ILE A 54 -4.62 0.68 5.41
N GLU A 55 -5.50 -0.29 5.37
CA GLU A 55 -5.42 -1.52 6.15
C GLU A 55 -4.91 -2.64 5.24
N LEU A 56 -3.78 -3.25 5.63
CA LEU A 56 -3.30 -4.49 5.05
C LEU A 56 -3.86 -5.65 5.87
N THR A 57 -4.60 -6.55 5.23
CA THR A 57 -5.03 -7.82 5.83
C THR A 57 -4.18 -8.95 5.28
N TRP A 58 -3.40 -9.57 6.16
CA TRP A 58 -2.61 -10.76 5.84
C TRP A 58 -3.18 -11.98 6.57
N ASN A 59 -3.71 -12.94 5.81
CA ASN A 59 -4.13 -14.24 6.33
C ASN A 59 -2.91 -15.16 6.47
N TRP A 60 -2.75 -15.81 7.62
CA TRP A 60 -1.60 -16.69 7.88
C TRP A 60 -1.69 -18.00 7.09
N ASP A 61 -2.91 -18.40 6.77
CA ASP A 61 -3.17 -19.51 5.87
C ASP A 61 -3.22 -18.97 4.42
N PRO A 62 -2.39 -19.49 3.50
CA PRO A 62 -2.30 -18.94 2.15
C PRO A 62 -3.63 -19.00 1.40
N GLU A 63 -4.00 -17.89 0.76
CA GLU A 63 -5.15 -17.78 -0.11
C GLU A 63 -4.73 -17.17 -1.46
N THR A 64 -5.33 -17.68 -2.55
CA THR A 64 -5.16 -17.07 -3.88
C THR A 64 -6.17 -15.95 -4.04
N TYR A 65 -5.72 -14.70 -4.02
CA TYR A 65 -6.56 -13.57 -4.36
C TYR A 65 -6.62 -13.38 -5.87
N THR A 66 -7.81 -13.48 -6.44
CA THR A 66 -8.05 -13.11 -7.83
C THR A 66 -8.42 -11.63 -7.89
N GLY A 67 -7.74 -10.86 -8.73
CA GLY A 67 -8.10 -9.46 -8.96
C GLY A 67 -9.53 -9.29 -9.50
N GLY A 68 -10.16 -8.18 -9.15
CA GLY A 68 -11.47 -7.75 -9.65
C GLY A 68 -11.38 -6.40 -10.39
N ARG A 69 -12.23 -6.17 -11.40
CA ARG A 69 -12.29 -4.89 -12.14
C ARG A 69 -13.04 -3.76 -11.42
N ASN A 70 -13.48 -4.00 -10.19
CA ASN A 70 -14.32 -3.10 -9.39
C ASN A 70 -13.51 -2.17 -8.47
N PHE A 71 -12.31 -2.57 -8.05
CA PHE A 71 -11.42 -1.70 -7.27
C PHE A 71 -10.42 -1.02 -8.21
N GLY A 72 -10.38 0.31 -8.16
CA GLY A 72 -9.57 1.12 -9.06
C GLY A 72 -8.12 1.27 -8.57
N HIS A 73 -7.93 2.16 -7.60
CA HIS A 73 -6.64 2.47 -6.98
C HIS A 73 -6.85 3.30 -5.72
N ILE A 74 -5.78 3.46 -4.95
CA ILE A 74 -5.60 4.51 -3.97
C ILE A 74 -4.62 5.54 -4.54
N ALA A 75 -4.78 6.80 -4.19
CA ALA A 75 -3.96 7.90 -4.70
C ALA A 75 -3.31 8.65 -3.54
N TYR A 76 -2.04 8.97 -3.70
CA TYR A 76 -1.27 9.80 -2.79
C TYR A 76 -0.73 11.00 -3.57
N GLU A 77 -0.84 12.19 -2.97
CA GLU A 77 -0.12 13.36 -3.44
C GLU A 77 1.31 13.30 -2.89
N VAL A 78 2.27 13.68 -3.73
CA VAL A 78 3.69 13.75 -3.37
C VAL A 78 4.26 15.08 -3.84
N GLU A 79 5.31 15.55 -3.15
CA GLU A 79 5.94 16.84 -3.45
C GLU A 79 6.63 16.84 -4.82
N ASP A 80 7.35 15.76 -5.15
CA ASP A 80 8.03 15.57 -6.43
C ASP A 80 7.78 14.16 -6.96
N ILE A 81 7.03 14.07 -8.07
CA ILE A 81 6.66 12.79 -8.69
C ILE A 81 7.86 12.08 -9.33
N TYR A 82 8.86 12.82 -9.83
CA TYR A 82 10.05 12.23 -10.43
C TYR A 82 10.96 11.65 -9.36
N ALA A 83 11.20 12.40 -8.29
CA ALA A 83 11.96 11.90 -7.13
C ALA A 83 11.27 10.69 -6.50
N THR A 84 9.95 10.73 -6.36
CA THR A 84 9.16 9.58 -5.86
C THR A 84 9.28 8.37 -6.78
N CYS A 85 9.15 8.54 -8.10
CA CYS A 85 9.33 7.45 -9.05
C CYS A 85 10.75 6.87 -9.00
N GLN A 86 11.78 7.71 -8.85
CA GLN A 86 13.15 7.25 -8.73
C GLN A 86 13.34 6.40 -7.46
N ARG A 87 12.86 6.89 -6.31
CA ARG A 87 12.87 6.11 -5.06
C ARG A 87 12.18 4.76 -5.22
N LEU A 88 10.99 4.73 -5.83
CA LEU A 88 10.27 3.49 -6.08
C LEU A 88 11.10 2.52 -6.96
N MET A 89 11.72 3.02 -8.03
CA MET A 89 12.60 2.21 -8.88
C MET A 89 13.84 1.69 -8.14
N ASP A 90 14.45 2.51 -7.27
CA ASP A 90 15.61 2.10 -6.46
C ASP A 90 15.26 0.97 -5.46
N HIS A 91 13.98 0.88 -5.07
CA HIS A 91 13.41 -0.22 -4.29
C HIS A 91 12.91 -1.40 -5.15
N GLY A 92 13.18 -1.40 -6.46
CA GLY A 92 12.79 -2.46 -7.39
C GLY A 92 11.34 -2.40 -7.89
N VAL A 93 10.61 -1.31 -7.60
CA VAL A 93 9.22 -1.14 -8.06
C VAL A 93 9.19 -0.73 -9.54
N THR A 94 8.40 -1.44 -10.33
CA THR A 94 8.16 -1.09 -11.74
C THR A 94 7.18 0.07 -11.86
N ILE A 95 7.55 1.11 -12.60
CA ILE A 95 6.65 2.22 -12.94
C ILE A 95 5.82 1.87 -14.18
N ASN A 96 4.58 1.42 -13.99
CA ASN A 96 3.70 1.00 -15.09
C ASN A 96 3.30 2.15 -16.01
N ARG A 97 3.08 3.34 -15.44
CA ARG A 97 2.83 4.57 -16.19
C ARG A 97 3.71 5.69 -15.61
N PRO A 98 4.82 6.07 -16.28
CA PRO A 98 5.68 7.13 -15.78
C PRO A 98 5.03 8.52 -15.94
N PRO A 99 5.47 9.52 -15.16
CA PRO A 99 4.95 10.89 -15.20
C PRO A 99 5.38 11.60 -16.49
N ARG A 100 4.56 11.50 -17.54
CA ARG A 100 4.80 12.13 -18.85
C ARG A 100 4.61 13.64 -18.84
N ASP A 101 3.73 14.13 -17.98
CA ASP A 101 3.35 15.53 -17.82
C ASP A 101 3.77 16.11 -16.46
N GLY A 102 4.56 15.34 -15.69
CA GLY A 102 5.02 15.71 -14.35
C GLY A 102 3.93 15.70 -13.28
N ARG A 103 2.74 15.13 -13.54
CA ARG A 103 1.62 15.18 -12.58
C ARG A 103 1.22 13.84 -11.98
N MET A 104 1.41 12.75 -12.71
CA MET A 104 0.81 11.47 -12.31
C MET A 104 1.63 10.28 -12.80
N ALA A 105 1.83 9.32 -11.91
CA ALA A 105 2.39 8.02 -12.22
C ALA A 105 1.49 6.90 -11.69
N PHE A 106 1.57 5.71 -12.29
CA PHE A 106 0.97 4.49 -11.73
C PHE A 106 2.04 3.44 -11.52
N VAL A 107 1.97 2.80 -10.36
CA VAL A 107 2.76 1.64 -9.96
C VAL A 107 1.82 0.56 -9.42
N ARG A 108 2.33 -0.65 -9.28
CA ARG A 108 1.63 -1.76 -8.63
C ARG A 108 2.31 -2.11 -7.31
N SER A 109 1.51 -2.33 -6.27
CA SER A 109 1.95 -3.08 -5.08
C SER A 109 2.30 -4.52 -5.46
N PRO A 110 2.94 -5.30 -4.57
CA PRO A 110 3.29 -6.70 -4.84
C PRO A 110 2.12 -7.60 -5.29
N ASP A 111 0.92 -7.40 -4.71
CA ASP A 111 -0.32 -8.15 -5.01
C ASP A 111 -1.18 -7.55 -6.16
#